data_AF-A0A7K2FT78-F1
#
_entry.id   AF-A0A7K2FT78-F1
#
_cell.length_a   1.000
_cell.length_b   1.000
_cell.length_c   1.000
_cell.angle_alpha   90.00
_cell.angle_beta   90.00
_cell.angle_gamma   90.00
#
_symmetry.space_group_name_H-M   'P 1'
#
loop_
_entity.id
_entity.type
_entity.pdbx_description
1 polymer ?
#
loop_
_entity_poly.entity_id
_entity_poly.type
_entity_poly.pdbx_seq_one_letter_code
_entity_poly.pdbx_strand_id
1 'polypeptide(L)' 'MTSDSPMPAPPFPSPTNAVLRVIVGNAIDSIRSGQASVEEAILHTAVHGWYEGHVEGEDACPGCDFRGGLPKNSNRS' A
#
# COMPACT_ATOMS: atom_id res chain seq x y z
N MET A 1 18.06 -7.34 22.96
CA MET A 1 16.63 -7.25 22.61
C MET A 1 16.54 -6.49 21.31
N THR A 2 16.23 -7.17 20.22
CA THR A 2 16.01 -6.55 18.91
C THR A 2 14.83 -5.62 19.05
N SER A 3 15.08 -4.31 18.96
CA SER A 3 14.01 -3.32 18.90
C SER A 3 13.31 -3.52 17.57
N ASP A 4 12.22 -4.28 17.55
CA ASP A 4 11.26 -4.23 16.45
C ASP A 4 10.71 -2.80 16.44
N SER A 5 11.34 -1.94 15.65
CA SER A 5 10.81 -0.62 15.34
C SER A 5 9.41 -0.87 14.74
N PRO A 6 8.33 -0.33 15.32
CA PRO A 6 7.01 -0.47 14.73
C PRO A 6 7.10 0.13 13.34
N MET A 7 6.89 -0.67 12.30
CA MET A 7 6.87 -0.14 10.94
C MET A 7 5.80 0.96 10.89
N PRO A 8 6.10 2.18 10.42
CA PRO A 8 5.04 3.15 10.13
C PRO A 8 4.06 2.45 9.18
N ALA A 9 2.76 2.66 9.33
CA ALA A 9 1.82 2.11 8.36
C ALA A 9 2.02 2.85 7.03
N PRO A 10 2.63 2.17 6.05
CA PRO A 10 1.93 1.82 4.81
C PRO A 10 2.43 0.45 4.27
N PRO A 11 1.89 -0.14 3.17
CA PRO A 11 1.45 0.59 1.99
C PRO A 11 0.46 -0.22 1.12
N PHE A 12 -0.76 -0.43 1.60
CA PHE A 12 -1.81 -0.86 0.70
C PHE A 12 -3.04 -0.02 0.97
N PRO A 13 -3.80 0.35 -0.07
CA PRO A 13 -5.03 1.06 0.12
C PRO A 13 -5.99 0.21 0.96
N SER A 14 -7.02 0.84 1.50
CA SER A 14 -8.08 0.09 2.19
C SER A 14 -8.57 -1.06 1.32
N PRO A 15 -8.93 -2.23 1.88
CA PRO A 15 -9.65 -3.26 1.13
C PRO A 15 -10.94 -2.73 0.47
N THR A 16 -11.53 -1.66 1.02
CA THR A 16 -12.70 -0.98 0.46
C THR A 16 -12.38 0.17 -0.50
N ASN A 17 -11.10 0.52 -0.68
CA ASN A 17 -10.66 1.58 -1.58
C ASN A 17 -10.96 1.20 -3.05
N ALA A 18 -11.55 2.12 -3.81
CA ALA A 18 -11.90 1.91 -5.20
C ALA A 18 -10.67 1.69 -6.10
N VAL A 19 -9.57 2.37 -5.82
CA VAL A 19 -8.30 2.27 -6.56
C VAL A 19 -7.71 0.86 -6.43
N LEU A 20 -7.73 0.27 -5.22
CA LEU A 20 -7.26 -1.11 -5.04
C LEU A 20 -8.08 -2.11 -5.87
N ARG A 21 -9.40 -1.93 -5.97
CA ARG A 21 -10.24 -2.76 -6.84
C ARG A 21 -9.83 -2.66 -8.31
N VAL A 22 -9.49 -1.47 -8.78
CA VAL A 22 -9.02 -1.25 -10.16
C VAL A 22 -7.66 -1.93 -10.38
N ILE A 23 -6.70 -1.76 -9.47
CA ILE A 23 -5.38 -2.40 -9.56
C ILE A 23 -5.50 -3.92 -9.66
N VAL A 24 -6.31 -4.54 -8.81
CA VAL A 24 -6.52 -5.99 -8.80
C VAL A 24 -7.28 -6.44 -10.06
N GLY A 25 -8.30 -5.69 -10.49
CA GLY A 25 -9.03 -5.98 -11.72
C GLY A 25 -8.12 -6.01 -12.95
N ASN A 26 -7.30 -4.98 -13.13
CA ASN A 26 -6.35 -4.87 -14.24
C ASN A 26 -5.34 -6.03 -14.25
N ALA A 27 -4.85 -6.44 -13.08
CA ALA A 27 -3.94 -7.58 -12.96
C ALA A 27 -4.60 -8.90 -13.36
N ILE A 28 -5.83 -9.15 -12.89
CA ILE A 28 -6.60 -10.35 -13.25
C ILE A 28 -6.88 -10.37 -14.76
N ASP A 29 -7.30 -9.24 -15.34
CA ASP A 29 -7.62 -9.16 -16.76
C ASP A 29 -6.37 -9.35 -17.63
N SER A 30 -5.22 -8.85 -17.20
CA SER A 30 -3.93 -9.04 -17.89
C SER A 30 -3.48 -10.51 -17.90
N ILE A 31 -3.67 -11.22 -16.79
CA ILE A 31 -3.42 -12.68 -16.74
C ILE A 31 -4.38 -13.42 -17.67
N ARG A 32 -5.69 -13.12 -17.60
CA ARG A 32 -6.73 -13.82 -18.37
C ARG A 32 -6.61 -13.62 -19.87
N SER A 33 -6.14 -12.45 -20.29
CA SER A 33 -5.90 -12.11 -21.69
C SER A 33 -4.54 -12.58 -22.21
N GLY A 34 -3.71 -13.20 -21.36
CA GLY A 34 -2.36 -13.65 -21.70
C GLY A 34 -1.38 -12.49 -21.96
N GLN A 35 -1.70 -11.28 -21.51
CA GLN A 35 -0.85 -10.09 -21.67
C GLN A 35 0.22 -9.98 -20.58
N ALA A 36 0.08 -10.71 -19.47
CA ALA A 36 1.07 -10.79 -18.40
C ALA A 36 1.13 -12.19 -17.79
N SER A 37 2.31 -12.58 -17.33
CA SER A 37 2.50 -13.71 -16.42
C SER A 37 1.92 -13.41 -15.04
N VAL A 38 1.78 -14.46 -14.22
CA VAL A 38 1.33 -14.32 -12.83
C VAL A 38 2.32 -13.50 -12.02
N GLU A 39 3.63 -13.71 -12.24
CA GLU A 39 4.71 -13.01 -11.59
C GLU A 39 4.69 -11.50 -11.90
N GLU A 40 4.48 -11.13 -13.17
CA GLU A 40 4.34 -9.73 -13.59
C GLU A 40 3.10 -9.07 -12.98
N ALA A 41 1.98 -9.79 -12.93
CA ALA A 41 0.76 -9.31 -12.32
C ALA A 41 0.91 -9.11 -10.80
N ILE A 42 1.59 -10.02 -10.11
CA ILE A 42 1.93 -9.88 -8.68
C ILE A 42 2.79 -8.62 -8.49
N LEU A 43 3.85 -8.45 -9.28
CA LEU A 43 4.72 -7.28 -9.19
C LEU A 43 3.94 -5.98 -9.43
N HIS A 44 3.08 -5.93 -10.45
CA HIS A 44 2.21 -4.79 -10.74
C HIS A 44 1.33 -4.45 -9.53
N THR A 45 0.60 -5.43 -8.98
CA THR A 45 -0.27 -5.18 -7.81
C THR A 45 0.51 -4.73 -6.58
N ALA A 46 1.72 -5.26 -6.36
CA ALA A 46 2.56 -4.89 -5.24
C ALA A 46 3.06 -3.45 -5.34
N VAL A 47 3.57 -3.05 -6.50
CA VAL A 47 4.10 -1.70 -6.72
C VAL A 47 2.98 -0.66 -6.68
N HIS A 48 1.88 -0.89 -7.39
CA HIS A 48 0.78 0.07 -7.43
C HIS A 48 0.02 0.13 -6.10
N GLY A 49 -0.19 -1.00 -5.44
CA GLY A 49 -0.75 -1.01 -4.09
C GLY A 49 0.12 -0.23 -3.11
N TRP A 50 1.45 -0.39 -3.21
CA TRP A 50 2.39 0.37 -2.40
C TRP A 50 2.23 1.88 -2.58
N TYR A 51 2.24 2.33 -3.82
CA TYR A 51 2.14 3.73 -4.18
C TYR A 51 0.81 4.36 -3.74
N GLU A 52 -0.32 3.71 -4.02
CA GLU A 52 -1.65 4.23 -3.69
C GLU A 52 -1.94 4.18 -2.19
N GLY A 53 -1.42 3.19 -1.48
CA GLY A 53 -1.51 3.13 -0.02
C GLY A 53 -0.74 4.26 0.65
N HIS A 54 0.38 4.69 0.06
CA HIS A 54 1.13 5.86 0.51
C HIS A 54 0.33 7.15 0.30
N VAL A 55 -0.23 7.36 -0.90
CA VAL A 55 -1.08 8.54 -1.20
C VAL A 55 -2.30 8.61 -0.28
N GLU A 56 -3.03 7.51 -0.08
CA GLU A 56 -4.19 7.47 0.83
C GLU A 56 -3.79 7.87 2.26
N GLY A 57 -2.60 7.48 2.71
CA GLY A 57 -2.06 7.83 4.02
C GLY A 57 -1.73 9.32 4.16
N GLU A 58 -1.17 9.94 3.11
CA GLU A 58 -0.89 11.38 3.09
C GLU A 58 -2.17 12.22 3.07
N ASP A 59 -3.17 11.81 2.28
CA ASP A 59 -4.45 12.52 2.12
C ASP A 59 -5.33 12.44 3.38
N ALA A 60 -5.38 11.28 4.03
CA ALA A 60 -6.32 11.05 5.13
C ALA A 60 -5.96 11.85 6.41
N CYS A 61 -4.68 12.04 6.70
CA CYS A 61 -4.24 13.05 7.65
C CYS A 61 -2.76 13.39 7.45
N PRO A 62 -2.43 14.63 7.05
CA PRO A 62 -1.05 15.09 6.94
C PRO A 62 -0.27 14.92 8.25
N GLY A 63 0.51 13.83 8.31
CA GLY A 63 1.37 13.42 9.41
C GLY A 63 0.67 12.84 10.64
N CYS A 64 -0.60 12.43 10.60
CA CYS A 64 -1.04 11.48 11.62
C CYS A 64 -0.53 10.08 11.27
N ASP A 65 -0.54 9.17 12.24
CA ASP A 65 -0.43 7.75 11.94
C ASP A 65 -1.74 7.21 11.35
N PHE A 66 -1.97 7.46 10.06
CA PHE A 66 -3.12 6.86 9.39
C PHE A 66 -2.87 5.35 9.23
N ARG A 67 -3.65 4.54 9.94
CA ARG A 67 -3.51 3.05 10.04
C ARG A 67 -2.22 2.54 10.64
N GLY A 68 -1.39 3.41 11.22
CA GLY A 68 -0.19 3.09 12.00
C GLY A 68 -0.33 3.62 13.43
N GLY A 69 0.68 3.42 14.26
CA GLY A 69 0.66 3.90 15.65
C GLY A 69 1.97 4.51 16.14
N LEU A 70 2.79 5.09 15.25
CA LEU A 70 4.04 5.74 15.63
C LEU A 70 3.81 7.22 15.97
N PRO A 71 3.57 7.60 17.24
CA PRO A 71 3.20 8.96 17.59
C PRO A 71 4.13 9.98 16.93
N LYS A 72 3.54 10.85 16.08
CA LYS A 72 4.17 11.90 15.24
C LYS A 72 5.32 12.69 15.90
N ASN A 73 5.40 12.69 17.23
CA ASN A 73 6.31 13.50 18.04
C ASN A 73 7.19 12.72 19.04
N SER A 74 7.35 11.39 18.94
CA SER A 74 8.37 10.71 19.76
C SER A 74 9.76 10.95 19.16
N ASN A 75 10.41 12.06 19.57
CA ASN A 75 11.82 12.41 19.34
C ASN A 75 12.48 11.75 18.11
N ARG A 76 12.48 12.46 16.97
CA ARG A 76 13.56 12.31 15.98
C ARG A 76 14.85 12.84 16.62
N SER A 77 15.63 11.95 17.22
CA SER A 77 17.04 12.16 17.56
C SER A 77 17.90 11.40 16.57
#